data_AF-A0A818IZA9-F1
#
_entry.id   AF-A0A818IZA9-F1
#
_cell.length_a   1.000
_cell.length_b   1.000
_cell.length_c   1.000
_cell.angle_alpha   90.00
_cell.angle_beta   90.00
_cell.angle_gamma   90.00
#
_symmetry.space_group_name_H-M   'P 1'
#
loop_
_entity.id
_entity.type
_entity.pdbx_description
1 polymer ?
#
loop_
_entity_poly.entity_id
_entity_poly.type
_entity_poly.pdbx_seq_one_letter_code
_entity_poly.pdbx_strand_id
1 'polypeptide(L)'
;LVNGRQTTSGISRFHPIPERNCSSAGIPEKYCPCSRSTSLDTTLPVIKELTLASIDHINNVKLKSHKHLCLPLELKTIIRAEFEKLPILKKVNNKTANFTHSYTVLFEVSPSGGIFESRLLHHEQTKLIQVYSDILRVNLYGQTSACIQDKYELRSFCYCISYDQKLKNNLSTTLLSQYTSNITVVNSTIAIKN
;
A
#
# COMPACT_ATOMS: atom_id res chain seq x y z
N LEU A 1 -50.64 -6.89 31.15
CA LEU A 1 -49.17 -6.71 31.28
C LEU A 1 -48.53 -7.13 29.96
N VAL A 2 -48.39 -6.21 29.01
CA VAL A 2 -47.73 -6.48 27.72
C VAL A 2 -46.27 -6.08 27.87
N ASN A 3 -45.38 -7.08 27.94
CA ASN A 3 -43.94 -6.88 27.92
C ASN A 3 -43.51 -6.38 26.53
N GLY A 4 -43.47 -5.05 26.38
CA GLY A 4 -42.92 -4.38 25.21
C GLY A 4 -41.41 -4.61 25.14
N ARG A 5 -40.96 -5.37 24.14
CA ARG A 5 -39.56 -5.54 23.75
C ARG A 5 -38.97 -4.15 23.48
N GLN A 6 -37.97 -3.73 24.25
CA GLN A 6 -37.23 -2.48 24.03
C GLN A 6 -36.55 -2.52 22.65
N THR A 7 -37.26 -2.06 21.62
CA THR A 7 -36.63 -1.63 20.39
C THR A 7 -36.03 -0.26 20.67
N THR A 8 -34.71 -0.15 20.57
CA THR A 8 -34.01 1.13 20.64
C THR A 8 -34.54 2.02 19.51
N SER A 9 -35.50 2.87 19.88
CA SER A 9 -36.13 3.85 19.00
C SER A 9 -35.07 4.81 18.43
N GLY A 10 -35.41 5.44 17.31
CA GLY A 10 -34.55 6.40 16.61
C GLY A 10 -34.01 7.46 17.57
N ILE A 11 -32.72 7.39 17.86
CA ILE A 11 -31.97 8.42 18.59
C ILE A 11 -31.93 9.69 17.76
N SER A 12 -32.25 10.82 18.40
CA SER A 12 -32.13 12.16 17.81
C SER A 12 -30.74 12.37 17.23
N ARG A 13 -30.65 12.95 16.02
CA ARG A 13 -29.38 13.24 15.32
C ARG A 13 -28.49 14.26 16.05
N PHE A 14 -29.03 14.92 17.07
CA PHE A 14 -28.32 15.89 17.90
C PHE A 14 -27.62 15.27 19.11
N HIS A 15 -27.76 13.97 19.34
CA HIS A 15 -27.03 13.25 20.38
C HIS A 15 -25.75 12.59 19.83
N PRO A 16 -24.72 12.41 20.67
CA PRO A 16 -23.54 11.64 20.31
C PRO A 16 -23.95 10.26 19.77
N ILE A 17 -23.38 9.86 18.64
CA ILE A 17 -23.67 8.57 18.04
C ILE A 17 -23.07 7.50 18.95
N PRO A 18 -23.87 6.58 19.53
CA PRO A 18 -23.33 5.50 20.35
C PRO A 18 -22.53 4.54 19.48
N GLU A 19 -21.61 3.78 20.08
CA GLU A 19 -20.89 2.74 19.35
C GLU A 19 -21.85 1.77 18.68
N ARG A 20 -21.79 1.72 17.34
CA ARG A 20 -22.61 0.81 16.53
C ARG A 20 -21.79 -0.41 16.19
N ASN A 21 -22.17 -1.54 16.78
CA ASN A 21 -21.64 -2.85 16.42
C ASN A 21 -22.77 -3.79 15.98
N CYS A 22 -22.42 -4.91 15.34
CA CYS A 22 -23.42 -5.83 14.82
C CYS A 22 -24.30 -6.45 15.92
N SER A 23 -23.75 -6.67 17.12
CA SER A 23 -24.53 -7.09 18.29
C SER A 23 -25.61 -6.07 18.67
N SER A 24 -25.28 -4.77 18.70
CA SER A 24 -26.21 -3.67 18.99
C SER A 24 -27.27 -3.49 17.90
N ALA A 25 -26.97 -3.89 16.66
CA ALA A 25 -27.90 -3.88 15.54
C ALA A 25 -28.74 -5.16 15.44
N GLY A 26 -28.55 -6.14 16.34
CA GLY A 26 -29.21 -7.44 16.27
C GLY A 26 -28.81 -8.28 15.03
N ILE A 27 -27.68 -7.95 14.42
CA ILE A 27 -27.15 -8.63 13.23
C ILE A 27 -26.18 -9.73 13.71
N PRO A 28 -26.44 -11.02 13.42
CA PRO A 28 -25.48 -12.08 13.71
C PRO A 28 -24.13 -11.82 13.05
N GLU A 29 -23.02 -12.21 13.70
CA GLU A 29 -21.66 -11.94 13.21
C GLU A 29 -21.44 -12.35 11.75
N LYS A 30 -21.98 -13.51 11.35
CA LYS A 30 -21.91 -14.02 9.97
C LYS A 30 -22.59 -13.14 8.91
N TYR A 31 -23.50 -12.25 9.31
CA TYR A 31 -24.20 -11.30 8.45
C TYR A 31 -23.80 -9.85 8.75
N CYS A 32 -22.79 -9.65 9.60
CA CYS A 32 -22.27 -8.34 9.93
C CYS A 32 -21.61 -7.76 8.68
N PRO A 33 -22.16 -6.69 8.07
CA PRO A 33 -21.55 -6.09 6.88
C PRO A 33 -20.21 -5.42 7.22
N CYS A 34 -20.00 -5.09 8.49
CA CYS A 34 -18.71 -4.65 9.00
C CYS A 34 -17.84 -5.88 9.26
N SER A 35 -17.31 -6.52 8.22
CA SER A 35 -16.24 -7.51 8.38
C SER A 35 -15.12 -6.86 9.19
N ARG A 36 -14.92 -7.32 10.43
CA ARG A 36 -13.86 -6.79 11.28
C ARG A 36 -12.56 -7.43 10.85
N SER A 37 -11.75 -6.68 10.12
CA SER A 37 -10.35 -6.99 9.96
C SER A 37 -9.65 -6.94 11.32
N THR A 38 -8.76 -7.89 11.55
CA THR A 38 -7.91 -7.90 12.74
C THR A 38 -6.53 -7.41 12.34
N SER A 39 -6.04 -6.37 13.02
CA SER A 39 -4.68 -5.86 12.81
C SER A 39 -3.66 -6.93 13.19
N LEU A 40 -2.66 -7.10 12.36
CA LEU A 40 -1.51 -7.97 12.61
C LEU A 40 -0.26 -7.14 12.86
N ASP A 41 0.68 -7.73 13.58
CA ASP A 41 2.02 -7.18 13.71
C ASP A 41 2.74 -7.28 12.35
N THR A 42 3.26 -6.14 11.89
CA THR A 42 3.97 -6.02 10.60
C THR A 42 5.33 -6.73 10.60
N THR A 43 5.87 -7.07 11.77
CA THR A 43 7.14 -7.79 11.92
C THR A 43 7.03 -9.29 11.65
N LEU A 44 5.80 -9.83 11.56
CA LEU A 44 5.58 -11.25 11.31
C LEU A 44 6.15 -11.68 9.95
N PRO A 45 6.88 -12.82 9.87
CA PRO A 45 7.50 -13.29 8.63
C PRO A 45 6.50 -13.46 7.48
N VAL A 46 5.29 -13.95 7.78
CA VAL A 46 4.22 -14.13 6.78
C VAL A 46 3.81 -12.80 6.13
N ILE A 47 3.80 -11.69 6.87
CA ILE A 47 3.44 -10.38 6.34
C ILE A 47 4.52 -9.87 5.38
N LYS A 48 5.79 -10.12 5.71
CA LYS A 48 6.91 -9.82 4.82
C LYS A 48 6.83 -10.63 3.53
N GLU A 49 6.55 -11.93 3.61
CA GLU A 49 6.38 -12.80 2.43
C GLU A 49 5.23 -12.34 1.53
N LEU A 50 4.07 -12.02 2.11
CA LEU A 50 2.91 -11.49 1.39
C LEU A 50 3.20 -10.17 0.68
N THR A 51 3.95 -9.29 1.35
CA THR A 51 4.35 -7.99 0.79
C THR A 51 5.33 -8.16 -0.36
N LEU A 52 6.33 -9.03 -0.21
CA LEU A 52 7.29 -9.34 -1.27
C LEU A 52 6.61 -9.99 -2.48
N ALA A 53 5.64 -10.88 -2.27
CA ALA A 53 4.84 -11.45 -3.35
C ALA A 53 4.03 -10.38 -4.10
N SER A 54 3.54 -9.34 -3.40
CA SER A 54 2.84 -8.21 -4.04
C SER A 54 3.78 -7.38 -4.90
N ILE A 55 4.99 -7.09 -4.41
CA ILE A 55 6.01 -6.33 -5.16
C ILE A 55 6.48 -7.13 -6.38
N ASP A 56 6.71 -8.43 -6.22
CA ASP A 56 7.03 -9.33 -7.33
C ASP A 56 5.95 -9.31 -8.40
N HIS A 57 4.68 -9.39 -8.00
CA HIS A 57 3.55 -9.28 -8.92
C HIS A 57 3.55 -7.94 -9.68
N ILE A 58 3.85 -6.81 -9.01
CA ILE A 58 3.97 -5.51 -9.68
C ILE A 58 5.10 -5.55 -10.73
N ASN A 59 6.31 -5.94 -10.33
CA ASN A 59 7.49 -5.88 -11.19
C ASN A 59 7.45 -6.87 -12.35
N ASN A 60 6.95 -8.09 -12.10
CA ASN A 60 7.05 -9.21 -13.04
C ASN A 60 5.76 -9.52 -13.78
N VAL A 61 4.60 -9.07 -13.29
CA VAL A 61 3.31 -9.24 -13.98
C VAL A 61 2.82 -7.91 -14.53
N LYS A 62 2.58 -6.90 -13.70
CA LYS A 62 2.00 -5.62 -14.15
C LYS A 62 2.97 -4.82 -15.05
N LEU A 63 4.24 -4.71 -14.67
CA LEU A 63 5.27 -3.95 -15.39
C LEU A 63 6.06 -4.76 -16.43
N LYS A 64 5.69 -6.02 -16.69
CA LYS A 64 6.45 -6.95 -17.55
C LYS A 64 6.87 -6.35 -18.90
N SER A 65 5.96 -5.68 -19.58
CA SER A 65 6.21 -5.07 -20.90
C SER A 65 6.92 -3.70 -20.83
N HIS A 66 7.05 -3.10 -19.65
CA HIS A 66 7.55 -1.72 -19.45
C HIS A 66 8.82 -1.66 -18.61
N LYS A 67 9.50 -2.79 -18.39
CA LYS A 67 10.78 -2.87 -17.66
C LYS A 67 11.89 -1.99 -18.26
N HIS A 68 11.79 -1.64 -19.53
CA HIS A 68 12.73 -0.75 -20.21
C HIS A 68 12.50 0.74 -19.92
N LEU A 69 11.35 1.11 -19.34
CA LEU A 69 11.00 2.49 -18.96
C LEU A 69 10.97 2.69 -17.45
N CYS A 70 10.56 1.65 -16.71
CA CYS A 70 10.33 1.72 -15.27
C CYS A 70 11.46 1.02 -14.51
N LEU A 71 11.94 1.66 -13.45
CA LEU A 71 12.85 1.03 -12.50
C LEU A 71 12.11 -0.02 -11.66
N PRO A 72 12.80 -1.10 -11.24
CA PRO A 72 12.24 -2.08 -10.33
C PRO A 72 11.90 -1.43 -8.99
N LEU A 73 10.75 -1.82 -8.42
CA LEU A 73 10.35 -1.39 -7.10
C LEU A 73 10.83 -2.36 -6.03
N GLU A 74 11.25 -1.84 -4.90
CA GLU A 74 11.74 -2.61 -3.75
C GLU A 74 10.98 -2.22 -2.48
N LEU A 75 10.87 -3.17 -1.54
CA LEU A 75 10.20 -2.91 -0.26
C LEU A 75 11.00 -1.88 0.54
N LYS A 76 10.36 -0.78 0.93
CA LYS A 76 10.94 0.20 1.86
C LYS A 76 10.45 -0.05 3.28
N THR A 77 9.14 -0.10 3.49
CA THR A 77 8.55 -0.37 4.81
C THR A 77 7.14 -0.95 4.70
N ILE A 78 6.73 -1.71 5.71
CA ILE A 78 5.37 -2.22 5.86
C ILE A 78 4.66 -1.33 6.87
N ILE A 79 3.58 -0.68 6.46
CA ILE A 79 2.87 0.33 7.26
C ILE A 79 1.78 -0.33 8.10
N ARG A 80 0.98 -1.21 7.49
CA ARG A 80 -0.16 -1.85 8.14
C ARG A 80 -0.40 -3.23 7.55
N ALA A 81 -0.85 -4.15 8.40
CA ALA A 81 -1.26 -5.48 7.99
C ALA A 81 -2.53 -5.88 8.72
N GLU A 82 -3.44 -6.51 8.00
CA GLU A 82 -4.74 -6.93 8.49
C GLU A 82 -5.08 -8.30 7.93
N PHE A 83 -5.86 -9.08 8.68
CA PHE A 83 -6.48 -10.28 8.14
C PHE A 83 -7.97 -10.34 8.45
N GLU A 84 -8.68 -11.02 7.57
CA GLU A 84 -10.09 -11.36 7.72
C GLU A 84 -10.26 -12.87 7.51
N LYS A 85 -11.06 -13.50 8.36
CA LYS A 85 -11.50 -14.89 8.15
C LYS A 85 -12.51 -14.90 7.03
N LEU A 86 -12.27 -15.74 6.01
CA LEU A 86 -13.19 -15.84 4.89
C LEU A 86 -14.37 -16.76 5.28
N PRO A 87 -15.63 -16.30 5.15
CA PRO A 87 -16.80 -17.12 5.49
C PRO A 87 -17.01 -18.29 4.51
N ILE A 88 -16.38 -18.24 3.33
CA ILE A 88 -16.56 -19.23 2.26
C ILE A 88 -15.20 -19.51 1.63
N LEU A 89 -14.88 -20.80 1.45
CA LEU A 89 -13.78 -21.28 0.61
C LEU A 89 -13.94 -20.68 -0.80
N LYS A 90 -13.19 -19.62 -1.11
CA LYS A 90 -13.21 -19.07 -2.47
C LYS A 90 -12.57 -20.09 -3.41
N LYS A 91 -13.40 -20.76 -4.23
CA LYS A 91 -12.91 -21.49 -5.40
C LYS A 91 -12.31 -20.47 -6.36
N VAL A 92 -11.00 -20.53 -6.57
CA VAL A 92 -10.34 -19.76 -7.61
C VAL A 92 -9.87 -20.73 -8.69
N ASN A 93 -10.30 -20.52 -9.93
CA ASN A 93 -9.90 -21.27 -11.13
C ASN A 93 -10.16 -22.79 -11.07
N ASN A 94 -11.36 -23.23 -10.66
CA ASN A 94 -11.79 -24.64 -10.62
C ASN A 94 -10.91 -25.62 -9.83
N LYS A 95 -9.86 -25.14 -9.17
CA LYS A 95 -9.12 -25.87 -8.14
C LYS A 95 -9.66 -25.41 -6.79
N THR A 96 -10.15 -26.34 -5.98
CA THR A 96 -10.54 -26.10 -4.60
C THR A 96 -9.29 -25.80 -3.77
N ALA A 97 -8.80 -24.56 -3.86
CA ALA A 97 -7.84 -24.05 -2.89
C ALA A 97 -8.64 -23.55 -1.68
N ASN A 98 -8.44 -24.20 -0.54
CA ASN A 98 -9.13 -23.87 0.70
C ASN A 98 -8.45 -22.66 1.35
N PHE A 99 -8.70 -21.47 0.82
CA PHE A 99 -8.22 -20.24 1.45
C PHE A 99 -9.06 -19.93 2.68
N THR A 100 -8.43 -19.95 3.85
CA THR A 100 -9.09 -19.69 5.15
C THR A 100 -9.06 -18.21 5.52
N HIS A 101 -8.05 -17.48 5.03
CA HIS A 101 -7.76 -16.11 5.44
C HIS A 101 -7.46 -15.23 4.22
N SER A 102 -8.02 -14.03 4.22
CA SER A 102 -7.58 -12.93 3.34
C SER A 102 -6.74 -11.95 4.14
N TYR A 103 -5.65 -11.51 3.54
CA TYR A 103 -4.73 -10.54 4.11
C TYR A 103 -4.78 -9.25 3.31
N THR A 104 -4.76 -8.11 4.01
CA THR A 104 -4.58 -6.79 3.42
C THR A 104 -3.27 -6.23 3.95
N VAL A 105 -2.35 -5.86 3.06
CA VAL A 105 -1.08 -5.24 3.42
C VAL A 105 -0.96 -3.87 2.77
N LEU A 106 -0.56 -2.89 3.59
CA LEU A 106 -0.23 -1.53 3.17
C LEU A 106 1.27 -1.33 3.33
N PHE A 107 1.96 -1.01 2.25
CA PHE A 107 3.43 -0.90 2.25
C PHE A 107 3.93 0.23 1.36
N GLU A 108 5.08 0.79 1.73
CA GLU A 108 5.81 1.78 0.95
C GLU A 108 6.93 1.10 0.17
N VAL A 109 7.17 1.56 -1.07
CA VAL A 109 8.26 1.08 -1.92
C VAL A 109 9.26 2.17 -2.28
N SER A 110 10.48 1.73 -2.57
CA SER A 110 11.58 2.51 -3.12
C SER A 110 11.78 2.15 -4.60
N PRO A 111 12.28 3.06 -5.45
CA PRO A 111 12.58 4.49 -5.20
C PRO A 111 11.37 5.42 -5.31
N SER A 112 10.21 4.89 -5.71
CA SER A 112 9.06 5.72 -6.09
C SER A 112 8.35 6.45 -4.94
N GLY A 113 8.60 6.04 -3.69
CA GLY A 113 7.82 6.49 -2.53
C GLY A 113 6.34 6.12 -2.63
N GLY A 114 5.99 5.19 -3.51
CA GLY A 114 4.61 4.74 -3.71
C GLY A 114 4.14 3.96 -2.49
N ILE A 115 2.93 4.25 -2.03
CA ILE A 115 2.26 3.46 -0.99
C ILE A 115 1.19 2.62 -1.67
N PHE A 116 1.22 1.31 -1.43
CA PHE A 116 0.35 0.35 -2.08
C PHE A 116 -0.46 -0.46 -1.07
N GLU A 117 -1.74 -0.65 -1.35
CA GLU A 117 -2.61 -1.63 -0.71
C GLU A 117 -2.70 -2.87 -1.60
N SER A 118 -2.44 -4.05 -1.04
CA SER A 118 -2.57 -5.34 -1.71
C SER A 118 -3.43 -6.28 -0.89
N ARG A 119 -4.31 -7.03 -1.58
CA ARG A 119 -5.17 -8.04 -0.95
C ARG A 119 -4.81 -9.43 -1.47
N LEU A 120 -4.46 -10.31 -0.54
CA LEU A 120 -3.92 -11.63 -0.82
C LEU A 120 -4.74 -12.72 -0.13
N LEU A 121 -4.83 -13.88 -0.77
CA LEU A 121 -5.27 -15.11 -0.16
C LEU A 121 -4.02 -15.92 0.22
N HIS A 122 -4.02 -16.49 1.41
CA HIS A 122 -2.94 -17.37 1.87
C HIS A 122 -3.50 -18.71 2.28
N HIS A 123 -2.95 -19.78 1.72
CA HIS A 123 -3.32 -21.16 2.03
C HIS A 123 -2.34 -21.75 3.04
N GLU A 124 -2.77 -21.92 4.30
CA GLU A 124 -1.87 -22.25 5.41
C GLU A 124 -1.09 -23.56 5.21
N GLN A 125 -1.71 -24.57 4.59
CA GLN A 125 -1.13 -25.90 4.42
C GLN A 125 -0.13 -25.99 3.25
N THR A 126 -0.36 -25.22 2.18
CA THR A 126 0.45 -25.30 0.94
C THR A 126 1.38 -24.10 0.80
N LYS A 127 1.26 -23.11 1.69
CA LYS A 127 1.95 -21.81 1.65
C LYS A 127 1.72 -21.05 0.34
N LEU A 128 0.67 -21.41 -0.41
CA LEU A 128 0.32 -20.71 -1.64
C LEU A 128 -0.22 -19.32 -1.28
N ILE A 129 0.41 -18.31 -1.88
CA ILE A 129 0.00 -16.91 -1.81
C ILE A 129 -0.58 -16.55 -3.17
N GLN A 130 -1.79 -15.99 -3.16
CA GLN A 130 -2.43 -15.50 -4.36
C GLN A 130 -2.88 -14.05 -4.15
N VAL A 131 -2.37 -13.14 -4.98
CA VAL A 131 -2.96 -11.81 -5.16
C VAL A 131 -4.29 -12.01 -5.88
N TYR A 132 -5.40 -11.78 -5.18
CA TYR A 132 -6.75 -12.06 -5.72
C TYR A 132 -7.51 -10.80 -6.12
N SER A 133 -7.00 -9.64 -5.76
CA SER A 133 -7.54 -8.33 -6.12
C SER A 133 -6.43 -7.47 -6.73
N ASP A 134 -6.80 -6.37 -7.37
CA ASP A 134 -5.81 -5.44 -7.89
C ASP A 134 -5.02 -4.79 -6.75
N ILE A 135 -3.74 -4.54 -7.03
CA ILE A 135 -2.86 -3.79 -6.14
C ILE A 135 -3.09 -2.31 -6.41
N LEU A 136 -3.46 -1.56 -5.38
CA LEU A 136 -3.88 -0.17 -5.51
C LEU A 136 -2.81 0.75 -4.94
N ARG A 137 -2.41 1.79 -5.69
CA ARG A 137 -1.59 2.86 -5.13
C ARG A 137 -2.49 3.85 -4.39
N VAL A 138 -2.18 4.15 -3.14
CA VAL A 138 -2.99 5.02 -2.27
C VAL A 138 -2.51 6.48 -2.28
N ASN A 139 -1.28 6.75 -2.70
CA ASN A 139 -0.73 8.10 -2.78
C ASN A 139 -0.52 8.57 -4.23
N LEU A 140 -0.40 9.88 -4.42
CA LEU A 140 -0.22 10.48 -5.73
C LEU A 140 1.12 10.04 -6.37
N TYR A 141 1.11 9.68 -7.65
CA TYR A 141 2.31 9.36 -8.42
C TYR A 141 2.92 10.57 -9.13
N GLY A 142 2.13 11.60 -9.45
CA GLY A 142 2.61 12.84 -10.03
C GLY A 142 3.42 12.62 -11.32
N GLN A 143 4.62 13.20 -11.36
CA GLN A 143 5.49 13.14 -12.55
C GLN A 143 6.37 11.87 -12.60
N THR A 144 6.37 11.03 -11.56
CA THR A 144 7.27 9.87 -11.52
C THR A 144 6.98 8.85 -12.60
N SER A 145 5.77 8.84 -13.16
CA SER A 145 5.31 7.88 -14.17
C SER A 145 5.07 8.53 -15.55
N ALA A 146 5.62 9.72 -15.81
CA ALA A 146 5.32 10.50 -17.02
C ALA A 146 5.74 9.83 -18.34
N CYS A 147 6.67 8.86 -18.29
CA CYS A 147 7.10 8.06 -19.44
C CYS A 147 6.02 7.08 -19.96
N ILE A 148 4.98 6.80 -19.17
CA ILE A 148 3.87 5.94 -19.60
C ILE A 148 2.82 6.78 -20.34
N GLN A 149 2.70 6.56 -21.64
CA GLN A 149 1.82 7.33 -22.53
C GLN A 149 0.65 6.51 -23.07
N ASP A 150 0.84 5.20 -23.23
CA ASP A 150 -0.04 4.28 -23.93
C ASP A 150 -0.95 3.46 -22.98
N LYS A 151 -0.49 3.19 -21.75
CA LYS A 151 -1.25 2.39 -20.75
C LYS A 151 -1.37 3.09 -19.40
N TYR A 152 -2.36 3.96 -19.26
CA TYR A 152 -2.58 4.79 -18.07
C TYR A 152 -2.67 4.01 -16.75
N GLU A 153 -3.20 2.78 -16.77
CA GLU A 153 -3.28 1.88 -15.61
C GLU A 153 -1.90 1.60 -14.98
N LEU A 154 -0.83 1.61 -15.79
CA LEU A 154 0.54 1.35 -15.34
C LEU A 154 1.21 2.55 -14.67
N ARG A 155 0.61 3.76 -14.78
CA ARG A 155 1.13 4.96 -14.12
C ARG A 155 1.18 4.82 -12.60
N SER A 156 0.21 4.09 -12.05
CA SER A 156 0.14 3.71 -10.64
C SER A 156 1.42 3.02 -10.17
N PHE A 157 2.06 2.22 -11.03
CA PHE A 157 3.19 1.37 -10.66
C PHE A 157 4.53 1.93 -11.13
N CYS A 158 4.59 2.55 -12.30
CA CYS A 158 5.86 2.91 -12.92
C CYS A 158 6.58 4.05 -12.21
N TYR A 159 7.87 3.85 -11.95
CA TYR A 159 8.83 4.92 -11.65
C TYR A 159 9.84 5.03 -12.78
N CYS A 160 9.73 6.10 -13.56
CA CYS A 160 10.45 6.27 -14.82
C CYS A 160 11.95 6.44 -14.60
N ILE A 161 12.75 5.68 -15.37
CA ILE A 161 14.21 5.81 -15.42
C ILE A 161 14.60 7.25 -15.78
N SER A 162 13.91 7.87 -16.74
CA SER A 162 14.18 9.25 -17.16
C SER A 162 13.87 10.28 -16.07
N TYR A 163 12.91 10.00 -15.19
CA TYR A 163 12.62 10.85 -14.03
C TYR A 163 13.73 10.72 -12.98
N ASP A 164 14.17 9.50 -12.70
CA ASP A 164 15.27 9.22 -11.77
C ASP A 164 16.59 9.91 -12.17
N GLN A 165 16.94 9.81 -13.45
CA GLN A 165 18.13 10.48 -14.01
C GLN A 165 18.06 12.00 -13.86
N LYS A 166 16.89 12.61 -14.14
CA LYS A 166 16.69 14.05 -13.95
C LYS A 166 16.86 14.46 -12.49
N LEU A 167 16.30 13.70 -11.55
CA LEU A 167 16.47 13.97 -10.12
C LEU A 167 17.94 13.90 -9.70
N LYS A 168 18.66 12.85 -10.11
CA LYS A 168 20.10 12.70 -9.80
C LYS A 168 20.93 13.84 -10.37
N ASN A 169 20.67 14.25 -11.62
CA ASN A 169 21.38 15.37 -12.24
C ASN A 169 21.12 16.69 -11.49
N ASN A 170 19.88 16.96 -11.11
CA ASN A 170 19.52 18.15 -10.34
C ASN A 170 20.12 18.14 -8.93
N LEU A 171 20.25 16.97 -8.31
CA LEU A 171 20.90 16.85 -7.02
C LEU A 171 22.41 17.14 -7.13
N SER A 172 23.08 16.60 -8.16
CA SER A 172 24.49 16.87 -8.45
C SER A 172 24.76 18.34 -8.73
N THR A 173 23.91 19.02 -9.51
CA THR A 173 24.06 20.47 -9.77
C THR A 173 23.82 21.30 -8.51
N THR A 174 22.87 20.91 -7.66
CA THR A 174 22.63 21.59 -6.37
C THR A 174 23.84 21.45 -5.46
N LEU A 175 24.41 20.24 -5.33
CA LEU A 175 25.61 19.99 -4.53
C LEU A 175 26.83 20.75 -5.07
N LEU A 176 27.00 20.82 -6.39
CA LEU A 176 28.04 21.65 -7.02
C LEU A 176 27.81 23.14 -6.73
N SER A 177 26.58 23.65 -6.80
CA SER A 177 26.29 25.05 -6.47
C SER A 177 26.51 25.39 -4.99
N GLN A 178 26.22 24.46 -4.08
CA GLN A 178 26.51 24.60 -2.65
C GLN A 178 28.02 24.57 -2.38
N TYR A 179 28.76 23.75 -3.12
CA TYR A 179 30.22 23.70 -3.03
C TYR A 179 30.88 24.98 -3.57
N THR A 180 30.42 25.52 -4.71
CA THR A 180 30.97 26.76 -5.28
C THR A 180 30.60 28.00 -4.45
N SER A 181 29.40 28.04 -3.86
CA SER A 181 29.03 29.11 -2.90
C SER A 181 29.88 29.05 -1.64
N ASN A 182 30.18 27.86 -1.11
CA ASN A 182 31.11 27.73 0.02
C ASN A 182 32.55 28.14 -0.35
N ILE A 183 33.05 27.81 -1.54
CA ILE A 183 34.40 28.26 -1.99
C ILE A 183 34.47 29.78 -2.15
N THR A 184 33.43 30.40 -2.73
CA THR A 184 33.41 31.86 -2.88
C THR A 184 33.39 32.58 -1.52
N VAL A 185 32.66 32.04 -0.54
CA VAL A 185 32.71 32.53 0.84
C VAL A 185 34.10 32.37 1.46
N VAL A 186 34.74 31.20 1.32
CA VAL A 186 36.11 30.96 1.83
C VAL A 186 37.14 31.88 1.18
N ASN A 187 37.08 32.09 -0.13
CA ASN A 187 37.99 32.99 -0.85
C ASN A 187 37.72 34.47 -0.50
N SER A 188 36.49 34.85 -0.13
CA SER A 188 36.19 36.20 0.37
C SER A 188 36.62 36.45 1.82
N THR A 189 36.96 35.39 2.58
CA THR A 189 37.50 35.49 3.94
C THR A 189 39.04 35.49 4.02
N ILE A 190 39.75 35.31 2.89
CA ILE A 190 41.22 35.44 2.80
C ILE A 190 41.54 36.79 2.14
N ALA A 191 41.10 37.87 2.77
CA ALA A 191 41.60 39.20 2.49
C ALA A 191 41.66 39.99 3.80
N ILE A 192 42.88 40.41 4.14
CA ILE A 192 43.25 41.44 5.12
C ILE A 192 43.36 40.97 6.58
N LYS A 193 44.61 40.80 7.02
CA LYS A 193 45.22 41.75 7.97
C LYS A 193 46.73 41.83 7.71
N ASN A 194 47.16 43.00 7.24
CA ASN A 194 48.54 43.49 7.33
C ASN A 194 48.98 43.55 8.79
#